data_AF-T2SX71-F1
#
_entry.id   AF-T2SX71-F1
#
_cell.length_a   1.000
_cell.length_b   1.000
_cell.length_c   1.000
_cell.angle_alpha   90.00
_cell.angle_beta   90.00
_cell.angle_gamma   90.00
#
_symmetry.space_group_name_H-M   'P 1'
#
loop_
_entity.id
_entity.type
_entity.pdbx_description
1 polymer ?
#
loop_
_entity_poly.entity_id
_entity_poly.type
_entity_poly.pdbx_seq_one_letter_code
_entity_poly.pdbx_strand_id
1 'polypeptide(L)'
;MGAKLFRLKARLKGELMLICDTSGREFKKSLDESLVLHISDGLWDTQSQSLDFDNLDIIESFNGFIDLSEILRSEVESIKLDYHYAD
;
A
#
# COMPACT_ATOMS: atom_id res chain seq x y z
N MET A 1 9.02 -18.62 17.67
CA MET A 1 8.35 -17.32 17.90
C MET A 1 7.60 -17.00 16.61
N GLY A 2 6.29 -16.80 16.69
CA GLY A 2 5.49 -16.41 15.52
C GLY A 2 5.72 -14.95 15.15
N ALA A 3 5.52 -14.61 13.88
CA ALA A 3 5.58 -13.23 13.41
C ALA A 3 4.50 -12.39 14.12
N LYS A 4 4.81 -11.12 14.39
CA LYS A 4 3.88 -10.19 15.04
C LYS A 4 3.13 -9.41 13.97
N LEU A 5 1.81 -9.40 14.04
CA LEU A 5 0.96 -8.67 13.11
C LEU A 5 0.55 -7.32 13.68
N PHE A 6 0.73 -6.27 12.89
CA PHE A 6 0.37 -4.89 13.20
C PHE A 6 -0.63 -4.38 12.18
N ARG A 7 -1.58 -3.56 12.65
CA ARG A 7 -2.53 -2.86 11.77
C ARG A 7 -2.24 -1.36 11.80
N LEU A 8 -1.77 -0.82 10.68
CA LEU A 8 -1.55 0.59 10.48
C LEU A 8 -2.81 1.23 9.89
N LYS A 9 -3.34 2.25 10.55
CA LYS A 9 -4.43 3.09 10.02
C LYS A 9 -3.88 4.46 9.73
N ALA A 10 -3.94 4.88 8.48
CA ALA A 10 -3.38 6.13 7.99
C ALA A 10 -4.35 6.83 7.04
N ARG A 11 -3.96 8.04 6.60
CA ARG A 11 -4.65 8.82 5.58
C ARG A 11 -3.62 9.29 4.57
N LEU A 12 -3.75 8.87 3.32
CA LEU A 12 -2.89 9.26 2.23
C LEU A 12 -3.44 10.54 1.60
N LYS A 13 -2.68 11.63 1.66
CA LYS A 13 -3.11 12.93 1.17
C LYS A 13 -1.98 13.65 0.44
N GLY A 14 -2.28 14.17 -0.74
CA GLY A 14 -1.31 14.88 -1.56
C GLY A 14 -1.79 15.08 -2.99
N GLU A 15 -0.86 15.44 -3.87
CA GLU A 15 -1.11 15.52 -5.32
C GLU A 15 -0.07 14.67 -6.05
N LEU A 16 -0.52 13.92 -7.06
CA LEU A 16 0.35 13.15 -7.95
C LEU A 16 0.17 13.62 -9.40
N MET A 17 1.29 13.64 -10.14
CA MET A 17 1.27 13.75 -11.59
C MET A 17 1.08 12.35 -12.18
N LEU A 18 0.04 12.17 -12.98
CA LEU A 18 -0.33 10.90 -13.61
C LEU A 18 -0.51 11.09 -15.12
N ILE A 19 -0.50 9.99 -15.87
CA ILE A 19 -0.73 9.98 -17.32
C ILE A 19 -2.12 9.40 -17.57
N CYS A 20 -2.92 10.06 -18.39
CA CYS A 20 -4.23 9.56 -18.78
C CYS A 20 -4.09 8.40 -19.78
N ASP A 21 -4.60 7.22 -19.47
CA ASP A 21 -4.43 6.02 -20.28
C ASP A 21 -5.13 6.09 -21.65
N THR A 22 -6.11 6.98 -21.82
CA THR A 22 -6.81 7.15 -23.11
C THR A 22 -6.19 8.20 -24.02
N SER A 23 -5.58 9.23 -23.45
CA SER A 23 -5.11 10.40 -24.21
C SER A 23 -3.60 10.62 -24.15
N GLY A 24 -2.90 9.95 -23.22
CA GLY A 24 -1.47 10.12 -22.98
C GLY A 24 -1.09 11.46 -22.34
N ARG A 25 -2.06 12.31 -21.99
CA ARG A 25 -1.78 13.62 -21.37
C ARG A 25 -1.45 13.46 -19.89
N GLU A 26 -0.47 14.22 -19.43
CA GLU A 26 -0.22 14.37 -17.99
C GLU A 26 -1.33 15.19 -17.33
N PHE A 27 -1.73 14.80 -16.13
CA PHE A 27 -2.69 15.53 -15.32
C PHE A 27 -2.38 15.37 -13.82
N LYS A 28 -2.85 16.34 -13.02
CA LYS A 28 -2.75 16.29 -11.56
C LYS A 28 -3.97 15.58 -10.98
N LYS A 29 -3.73 14.61 -10.11
CA LYS A 29 -4.75 13.95 -9.29
C LYS A 29 -4.52 14.31 -7.83
N SER A 30 -5.51 14.97 -7.21
CA SER A 30 -5.55 15.15 -5.77
C SER A 30 -5.97 13.84 -5.11
N LEU A 31 -5.23 13.43 -4.09
CA LEU A 31 -5.51 12.25 -3.27
C LEU A 31 -5.90 12.68 -1.87
N ASP A 32 -6.96 12.08 -1.35
CA ASP A 32 -7.37 12.20 0.05
C ASP A 32 -8.17 10.95 0.43
N GLU A 33 -7.45 9.89 0.77
CA GLU A 33 -8.03 8.55 0.99
C GLU A 33 -7.56 7.92 2.30
N SER A 34 -8.39 7.05 2.86
CA SER A 34 -8.03 6.24 4.03
C SER A 34 -7.18 5.05 3.61
N LEU A 35 -6.09 4.80 4.33
CA LEU A 35 -5.17 3.69 4.09
C LEU A 35 -5.15 2.76 5.31
N VAL A 36 -5.36 1.47 5.10
CA VAL A 36 -5.25 0.44 6.15
C VAL A 36 -4.30 -0.64 5.67
N LEU A 37 -3.19 -0.80 6.37
CA LEU A 37 -2.15 -1.78 6.03
C LEU A 37 -1.96 -2.79 7.16
N HIS A 38 -1.65 -4.03 6.78
CA HIS A 38 -1.28 -5.10 7.69
C HIS A 38 0.20 -5.40 7.52
N ILE A 39 0.95 -5.34 8.62
CA ILE A 39 2.41 -5.45 8.60
C ILE A 39 2.81 -6.58 9.53
N SER A 40 3.54 -7.55 9.01
CA SER A 40 4.13 -8.65 9.75
C SER A 40 5.59 -8.33 10.07
N ASP A 41 6.01 -8.39 11.34
CA ASP A 41 7.44 -8.42 11.70
C ASP A 41 7.93 -9.87 11.64
N GLY A 42 8.54 -10.22 10.51
CA GLY A 42 8.91 -11.57 10.11
C GLY A 42 8.05 -12.13 8.97
N LEU A 43 8.43 -13.33 8.51
CA LEU A 43 7.73 -14.04 7.44
C LEU A 43 6.28 -14.31 7.81
N TRP A 44 5.38 -13.97 6.90
CA TRP A 44 3.96 -14.23 7.03
C TRP A 44 3.64 -15.66 6.57
N ASP A 45 3.05 -16.45 7.46
CA ASP A 45 2.59 -17.79 7.10
C ASP A 45 1.17 -17.72 6.52
N THR A 46 1.08 -17.77 5.20
CA THR A 46 -0.20 -17.80 4.46
C THR A 46 -1.06 -19.02 4.76
N GLN A 47 -0.49 -20.08 5.37
CA GLN A 47 -1.22 -21.26 5.83
C GLN A 47 -1.73 -21.13 7.27
N SER A 48 -1.48 -20.01 7.95
CA SER A 48 -2.09 -19.71 9.24
C SER A 48 -3.58 -19.36 9.03
N GLN A 49 -4.41 -20.40 8.92
CA GLN A 49 -5.86 -20.41 8.62
C GLN A 49 -6.76 -19.63 9.62
N SER A 50 -6.18 -18.80 10.50
CA SER A 50 -6.88 -18.18 11.62
C SER A 50 -7.33 -16.75 11.41
N LEU A 51 -7.05 -16.15 10.24
CA LEU A 51 -7.42 -14.76 9.99
C LEU A 51 -8.21 -14.63 8.69
N ASP A 52 -9.40 -14.03 8.77
CA ASP A 52 -10.26 -13.65 7.65
C ASP A 52 -9.68 -12.50 6.80
N PHE A 53 -8.35 -12.41 6.67
CA PHE A 53 -7.69 -11.45 5.79
C PHE A 53 -7.45 -12.10 4.44
N ASP A 54 -7.56 -11.32 3.36
CA ASP A 54 -6.93 -11.70 2.10
C ASP A 54 -5.42 -11.80 2.38
N ASN A 55 -4.94 -13.02 2.62
CA ASN A 55 -3.60 -13.36 3.10
C ASN A 55 -2.45 -12.91 2.18
N LEU A 56 -2.77 -12.20 1.10
CA LEU A 56 -1.85 -11.75 0.06
C LEU A 56 -1.42 -10.28 0.23
N ASP A 57 -2.15 -9.46 0.99
CA ASP A 57 -1.88 -8.03 1.16
C ASP A 57 -1.28 -7.71 2.55
N ILE A 58 -0.19 -8.42 2.88
CA ILE A 58 0.57 -8.25 4.12
C ILE A 58 1.99 -7.86 3.80
N ILE A 59 2.44 -6.76 4.40
CA ILE A 59 3.79 -6.25 4.24
C ILE A 59 4.70 -6.96 5.25
N GLU A 60 5.73 -7.66 4.74
CA GLU A 60 6.74 -8.31 5.57
C GLU A 60 7.87 -7.32 5.90
N SER A 61 7.96 -6.95 7.16
CA SER A 61 9.05 -6.17 7.74
C SER A 61 10.01 -7.10 8.47
N PHE A 62 11.30 -6.74 8.48
CA PHE A 62 12.33 -7.51 9.16
C PHE A 62 13.11 -6.60 10.11
N ASN A 63 13.68 -7.21 11.15
CA ASN A 63 14.52 -6.54 12.17
C ASN A 63 13.76 -5.61 13.13
N GLY A 64 12.43 -5.72 13.24
CA GLY A 64 11.65 -4.92 14.19
C GLY A 64 11.53 -3.43 13.85
N PHE A 65 11.84 -3.03 12.62
CA PHE A 65 11.70 -1.66 12.14
C PHE A 65 10.80 -1.61 10.90
N ILE A 66 9.75 -0.80 10.98
CA ILE A 66 8.84 -0.54 9.86
C ILE A 66 9.30 0.74 9.15
N ASP A 67 9.70 0.62 7.88
CA ASP A 67 10.07 1.77 7.03
C ASP A 67 8.83 2.36 6.35
N LEU A 68 8.26 3.40 6.96
CA LEU A 68 7.09 4.10 6.40
C LEU A 68 7.40 4.85 5.10
N SER A 69 8.67 5.20 4.83
CA SER A 69 9.05 5.89 3.60
C SER A 69 9.01 4.92 2.42
N GLU A 70 9.49 3.69 2.63
CA GLU A 70 9.39 2.63 1.64
C GLU A 70 7.93 2.26 1.36
N ILE A 71 7.13 2.10 2.41
CA ILE A 71 5.69 1.82 2.28
C ILE A 71 5.00 2.94 1.50
N LEU A 72 5.24 4.21 1.85
CA LEU A 72 4.64 5.31 1.10
C LEU A 72 5.06 5.31 -0.38
N ARG A 73 6.32 4.97 -0.67
CA ARG A 73 6.80 4.85 -2.04
C ARG A 73 6.09 3.71 -2.78
N SER A 74 5.94 2.53 -2.16
CA SER A 74 5.21 1.42 -2.78
C SER A 74 3.75 1.79 -3.06
N GLU A 75 3.07 2.46 -2.13
CA GLU A 75 1.70 2.92 -2.35
C GLU A 75 1.60 3.89 -3.52
N VAL A 76 2.52 4.86 -3.63
CA VAL A 76 2.55 5.80 -4.76
C VAL A 76 2.77 5.08 -6.08
N GLU A 77 3.64 4.06 -6.14
CA GLU A 77 3.85 3.27 -7.35
C GLU A 77 2.64 2.38 -7.68
N SER A 78 2.00 1.78 -6.68
CA SER A 78 0.74 1.04 -6.85
C SER A 78 -0.35 1.93 -7.43
N ILE A 79 -0.48 3.16 -6.95
CA ILE A 79 -1.42 4.15 -7.50
C ILE A 79 -1.07 4.42 -8.96
N LYS A 80 0.20 4.66 -9.32
CA LYS A 80 0.59 4.94 -10.72
C LYS A 80 0.34 3.77 -11.68
N LEU A 81 0.37 2.53 -11.19
CA LEU A 81 0.11 1.33 -11.99
C LEU A 81 -1.37 1.09 -12.28
N ASP A 82 -2.26 1.72 -11.51
CA ASP A 82 -3.71 1.67 -11.75
C ASP A 82 -4.09 2.43 -13.03
N TYR A 83 -5.31 2.19 -13.52
CA TYR A 83 -5.86 2.93 -14.65
C TYR A 83 -6.33 4.33 -14.24
N HIS A 84 -5.90 5.33 -14.99
CA HIS A 84 -6.15 6.73 -14.77
C HIS A 84 -6.79 7.38 -15.99
N TYR A 85 -7.95 7.98 -15.76
CA TYR A 85 -8.63 8.80 -16.76
C TYR A 85 -8.61 10.24 -16.28
N ALA A 86 -8.12 11.13 -17.14
CA ALA A 86 -8.22 12.56 -16.91
C ALA A 86 -9.63 13.03 -17.31
N ASP A 87 -10.32 13.69 -16.39
CA ASP A 87 -11.63 14.34 -16.60
C ASP A 87 -11.65 15.30 -17.80
#